data_AF-A0A074ZTA3-F1
#
_entry.id   AF-A0A074ZTA3-F1
#
_cell.length_a   1.000
_cell.length_b   1.000
_cell.length_c   1.000
_cell.angle_alpha   90.00
_cell.angle_beta   90.00
_cell.angle_gamma   90.00
#
_symmetry.space_group_name_H-M   'P 1'
#
loop_
_entity.id
_entity.type
_entity.pdbx_description
1 polymer ?
#
loop_
_entity_poly.entity_id
_entity_poly.type
_entity_poly.pdbx_seq_one_letter_code
_entity_poly.pdbx_strand_id
1 'polypeptide(L)'
;MPGLMLLRKKYGSSKPLKGARIAGCLHMTVQTAVLIETLLELGASVQWSSSNIFSTQDNAAAAMAKAGVAVYAWKGETDEEYVWCIEQTLFFPDGKPLNLILDDGGDLTNLVHDKYPELLEGIKGISEETTTGIHNLYRMFRKNELKCPAINVNDSVTKQSKFDNLYGCRESLVDGIKRATDVMLAGKVAFVAGFGDVGKGCCQSLRSYGARVLVAEIDPINALQVCCPSQVACAKFVLIAPFASYARCV
;
A
#
# COMPACT_ATOMS: atom_id res chain seq x y z
N MET A 1 -13.23 -4.79 -11.59
CA MET A 1 -12.69 -3.44 -11.28
C MET A 1 -13.17 -2.44 -12.34
N PRO A 2 -14.38 -1.86 -12.23
CA PRO A 2 -15.00 -1.08 -13.29
C PRO A 2 -14.24 0.21 -13.64
N GLY A 3 -13.57 0.85 -12.67
CA GLY A 3 -12.77 2.05 -12.90
C GLY A 3 -11.63 1.82 -13.90
N LEU A 4 -10.83 0.76 -13.70
CA LEU A 4 -9.74 0.40 -14.62
C LEU A 4 -10.26 0.03 -16.02
N MET A 5 -11.35 -0.73 -16.09
CA MET A 5 -11.94 -1.10 -17.39
C MET A 5 -12.46 0.13 -18.15
N LEU A 6 -13.02 1.12 -17.45
CA LEU A 6 -13.43 2.38 -18.05
C LEU A 6 -12.22 3.18 -18.56
N LEU A 7 -11.11 3.21 -17.82
CA LEU A 7 -9.87 3.86 -18.26
C LEU A 7 -9.32 3.23 -19.54
N ARG A 8 -9.28 1.89 -19.62
CA ARG A 8 -8.91 1.16 -20.85
C ARG A 8 -9.82 1.60 -22.02
N LYS A 9 -11.14 1.60 -21.81
CA LYS A 9 -12.10 2.00 -22.85
C LYS A 9 -11.94 3.45 -23.29
N LYS A 10 -11.69 4.37 -22.34
CA LYS A 10 -11.65 5.82 -22.59
C LYS A 10 -10.32 6.27 -23.21
N TYR A 11 -9.20 5.72 -22.76
CA TYR A 11 -7.86 6.20 -23.10
C TYR A 11 -7.00 5.19 -23.88
N GLY A 12 -7.47 3.95 -24.08
CA GLY A 12 -6.74 2.91 -24.81
C GLY A 12 -6.44 3.31 -26.27
N SER A 13 -7.32 4.06 -26.93
CA SER A 13 -7.06 4.59 -28.28
C SER A 13 -6.01 5.71 -28.29
N SER A 14 -6.01 6.58 -27.28
CA SER A 14 -5.07 7.70 -27.19
C SER A 14 -3.67 7.31 -26.72
N LYS A 15 -3.53 6.13 -26.09
CA LYS A 15 -2.27 5.60 -25.53
C LYS A 15 -1.42 6.66 -24.80
N PRO A 16 -1.95 7.29 -23.74
CA PRO A 16 -1.30 8.43 -23.08
C PRO A 16 0.05 8.06 -22.44
N LEU A 17 0.26 6.79 -22.12
CA LEU A 17 1.50 6.30 -21.51
C LEU A 17 2.50 5.76 -22.54
N LYS A 18 2.32 6.05 -23.83
CA LYS A 18 3.25 5.62 -24.87
C LYS A 18 4.67 6.15 -24.58
N GLY A 19 5.61 5.21 -24.40
CA GLY A 19 7.01 5.52 -24.07
C GLY A 19 7.29 5.69 -22.57
N ALA A 20 6.27 5.54 -21.71
CA ALA A 20 6.47 5.34 -20.28
C ALA A 20 7.12 3.98 -20.02
N ARG A 21 8.07 3.96 -19.10
CA ARG A 21 8.79 2.79 -18.60
C ARG A 21 8.62 2.80 -17.09
N ILE A 22 7.58 2.09 -16.65
CA ILE A 22 7.09 2.12 -15.28
C ILE A 22 7.72 0.94 -14.53
N ALA A 23 8.53 1.25 -13.51
CA ALA A 23 8.91 0.28 -12.50
C ALA A 23 7.86 0.32 -11.39
N GLY A 24 7.18 -0.80 -11.18
CA GLY A 24 6.19 -0.95 -10.12
C GLY A 24 6.75 -1.76 -8.96
N CYS A 25 6.62 -1.23 -7.74
CA CYS A 25 6.85 -1.96 -6.50
C CYS A 25 5.56 -1.92 -5.68
N LEU A 26 4.74 -2.96 -5.82
CA LEU A 26 3.42 -3.08 -5.20
C LEU A 26 3.04 -4.55 -5.13
N HIS A 27 2.39 -4.97 -4.04
CA HIS A 27 1.89 -6.34 -3.83
C HIS A 27 1.42 -7.02 -5.13
N MET A 28 2.07 -8.10 -5.52
CA MET A 28 1.78 -8.78 -6.80
C MET A 28 0.55 -9.69 -6.68
N THR A 29 -0.65 -9.10 -6.82
CA THR A 29 -1.95 -9.78 -6.67
C THR A 29 -2.74 -9.83 -7.97
N VAL A 30 -3.87 -10.53 -7.99
CA VAL A 30 -4.81 -10.51 -9.13
C VAL A 30 -5.31 -9.09 -9.42
N GLN A 31 -5.51 -8.25 -8.40
CA GLN A 31 -5.93 -6.87 -8.55
C GLN A 31 -4.84 -6.04 -9.26
N THR A 32 -3.59 -6.24 -8.84
CA THR A 32 -2.41 -5.61 -9.43
C THR A 32 -2.20 -6.07 -10.87
N ALA A 33 -2.47 -7.33 -11.20
CA ALA A 33 -2.43 -7.81 -12.58
C ALA A 33 -3.38 -7.02 -13.50
N VAL A 34 -4.60 -6.69 -13.03
CA VAL A 34 -5.54 -5.84 -13.79
C VAL A 34 -5.01 -4.41 -13.93
N LEU A 35 -4.29 -3.89 -12.94
CA LEU A 35 -3.61 -2.59 -13.04
C LEU A 35 -2.49 -2.63 -14.08
N ILE A 36 -1.58 -3.61 -14.02
CA ILE A 36 -0.47 -3.81 -14.97
C ILE A 36 -0.99 -3.86 -16.40
N GLU A 37 -1.96 -4.73 -16.68
CA GLU A 37 -2.58 -4.81 -18.00
C GLU A 37 -3.24 -3.50 -18.45
N THR A 38 -3.79 -2.71 -17.51
CA THR A 38 -4.35 -1.40 -17.83
C THR A 38 -3.25 -0.44 -18.28
N LEU A 39 -2.10 -0.44 -17.59
CA LEU A 39 -0.96 0.40 -17.97
C LEU A 39 -0.40 0.00 -19.35
N LEU A 40 -0.32 -1.29 -19.64
CA LEU A 40 0.09 -1.81 -20.96
C LEU A 40 -0.89 -1.37 -22.06
N GLU A 41 -2.21 -1.50 -21.83
CA GLU A 41 -3.24 -1.07 -22.78
C GLU A 41 -3.15 0.44 -23.07
N LEU A 42 -2.80 1.23 -22.06
CA LEU A 42 -2.56 2.67 -22.18
C LEU A 42 -1.21 3.02 -22.84
N GLY A 43 -0.40 2.01 -23.21
CA GLY A 43 0.83 2.15 -24.01
C GLY A 43 2.14 2.16 -23.21
N ALA A 44 2.10 1.90 -21.90
CA ALA A 44 3.30 1.82 -21.08
C ALA A 44 4.08 0.51 -21.33
N SER A 45 5.40 0.56 -21.10
CA SER A 45 6.20 -0.62 -20.79
C SER A 45 6.30 -0.74 -19.28
N VAL A 46 6.09 -1.93 -18.74
CA VAL A 46 5.99 -2.16 -17.30
C VAL A 46 6.91 -3.30 -16.87
N GLN A 47 7.64 -3.10 -15.77
CA GLN A 47 8.32 -4.15 -15.01
C GLN A 47 7.83 -4.08 -13.57
N TRP A 48 7.73 -5.23 -12.88
CA TRP A 48 7.06 -5.29 -11.59
C TRP A 48 7.80 -6.15 -10.56
N SER A 49 7.85 -5.65 -9.33
CA SER A 49 8.23 -6.39 -8.13
C SER A 49 7.14 -6.25 -7.06
N SER A 50 7.12 -7.18 -6.10
CA SER A 50 6.27 -7.05 -4.92
C SER A 50 6.86 -6.02 -3.95
N SER A 51 6.01 -5.38 -3.14
CA SER A 51 6.42 -4.55 -1.99
C SER A 51 6.40 -5.32 -0.66
N ASN A 52 6.13 -6.63 -0.71
CA ASN A 52 6.17 -7.50 0.47
C ASN A 52 6.36 -8.97 0.10
N ILE A 53 7.26 -9.62 0.83
CA ILE A 53 7.71 -11.01 0.61
C ILE A 53 6.60 -12.07 0.68
N PHE A 54 5.50 -11.82 1.38
CA PHE A 54 4.39 -12.79 1.54
C PHE A 54 3.11 -12.41 0.82
N SER A 55 3.06 -11.23 0.21
CA SER A 55 1.85 -10.67 -0.39
C SER A 55 1.55 -11.20 -1.80
N THR A 56 2.57 -11.76 -2.47
CA THR A 56 2.46 -12.25 -3.84
C THR A 56 1.45 -13.39 -3.95
N GLN A 57 0.63 -13.33 -4.99
CA GLN A 57 -0.21 -14.43 -5.45
C GLN A 57 0.46 -15.03 -6.69
N ASP A 58 1.10 -16.20 -6.53
CA ASP A 58 1.95 -16.78 -7.58
C ASP A 58 1.18 -17.05 -8.88
N ASN A 59 -0.11 -17.36 -8.79
CA ASN A 59 -0.98 -17.50 -9.96
C ASN A 59 -1.15 -16.18 -10.73
N ALA A 60 -1.19 -15.03 -10.03
CA ALA A 60 -1.24 -13.72 -10.66
C ALA A 60 0.11 -13.35 -11.29
N ALA A 61 1.21 -13.60 -10.57
CA ALA A 61 2.56 -13.39 -11.09
C ALA A 61 2.82 -14.23 -12.35
N ALA A 62 2.46 -15.52 -12.33
CA ALA A 62 2.59 -16.42 -13.47
C ALA A 62 1.73 -15.99 -14.68
N ALA A 63 0.51 -15.48 -14.44
CA ALA A 63 -0.34 -14.99 -15.51
C ALA A 63 0.27 -13.75 -16.21
N MET A 64 0.85 -12.82 -15.45
CA MET A 64 1.52 -11.65 -15.99
C MET A 64 2.84 -11.99 -16.70
N ALA A 65 3.62 -12.91 -16.14
CA ALA A 65 4.82 -13.44 -16.80
C ALA A 65 4.47 -14.09 -18.14
N LYS A 66 3.39 -14.89 -18.20
CA LYS A 66 2.89 -15.49 -19.45
C LYS A 66 2.40 -14.45 -20.45
N ALA A 67 1.87 -13.33 -19.99
CA ALA A 67 1.48 -12.21 -20.83
C ALA A 67 2.68 -11.41 -21.39
N GLY A 68 3.92 -11.77 -21.01
CA GLY A 68 5.15 -11.14 -21.49
C GLY A 68 5.61 -9.94 -20.65
N VAL A 69 5.04 -9.75 -19.45
CA VAL A 69 5.49 -8.72 -18.50
C VAL A 69 6.63 -9.28 -17.66
N ALA A 70 7.72 -8.54 -17.50
CA ALA A 70 8.78 -8.93 -16.59
C ALA A 70 8.32 -8.70 -15.14
N VAL A 71 8.00 -9.80 -14.46
CA VAL A 71 7.55 -9.82 -13.07
C VAL A 71 8.56 -10.62 -12.24
N TYR A 72 9.09 -9.98 -11.21
CA TYR A 72 10.06 -10.55 -10.27
C TYR A 72 9.41 -10.56 -8.89
N ALA A 73 8.58 -11.58 -8.64
CA ALA A 73 7.87 -11.74 -7.39
C ALA A 73 7.37 -13.19 -7.25
N TRP A 74 7.59 -13.78 -6.08
CA TRP A 74 6.93 -15.03 -5.66
C TRP A 74 6.63 -14.96 -4.17
N LYS A 75 5.72 -15.81 -3.69
CA LYS A 75 5.36 -15.85 -2.28
C LYS A 75 6.43 -16.57 -1.46
N GLY A 76 6.96 -15.89 -0.44
CA GLY A 76 7.96 -16.41 0.47
C GLY A 76 9.40 -16.23 -0.01
N GLU A 77 9.66 -15.18 -0.78
CA GLU A 77 11.02 -14.74 -1.13
C GLU A 77 11.82 -14.32 0.12
N THR A 78 13.15 -14.46 0.08
CA THR A 78 14.03 -13.96 1.15
C THR A 78 14.22 -12.43 1.05
N ASP A 79 14.74 -11.81 2.10
CA ASP A 79 15.00 -10.36 2.10
C ASP A 79 16.04 -9.98 1.02
N GLU A 80 17.01 -10.85 0.74
CA GLU A 80 17.98 -10.64 -0.34
C GLU A 80 17.32 -10.76 -1.73
N GLU A 81 16.45 -11.75 -1.90
CA GLU A 81 15.68 -11.94 -3.14
C GLU A 81 14.73 -10.75 -3.38
N TYR A 82 14.10 -10.24 -2.33
CA TYR A 82 13.23 -9.06 -2.39
C TYR A 82 13.96 -7.84 -2.95
N VAL A 83 15.13 -7.51 -2.42
CA VAL A 83 15.93 -6.38 -2.90
C VAL A 83 16.40 -6.63 -4.34
N TRP A 84 16.81 -7.86 -4.65
CA TRP A 84 17.20 -8.24 -6.00
C TRP A 84 16.05 -8.06 -7.00
N CYS A 85 14.83 -8.47 -6.64
CA CYS A 85 13.61 -8.31 -7.43
C CYS A 85 13.35 -6.84 -7.76
N ILE A 86 13.47 -5.94 -6.78
CA ILE A 86 13.34 -4.48 -7.00
C ILE A 86 14.41 -3.98 -7.97
N GLU A 87 15.67 -4.39 -7.80
CA GLU A 87 16.78 -3.99 -8.67
C GLU A 87 16.57 -4.45 -10.13
N GLN A 88 15.95 -5.61 -10.36
CA GLN A 88 15.64 -6.08 -11.72
C GLN A 88 14.61 -5.19 -12.45
N THR A 89 13.79 -4.43 -11.73
CA THR A 89 12.78 -3.53 -12.33
C THR A 89 13.35 -2.20 -12.83
N LEU A 90 14.62 -1.90 -12.53
CA LEU A 90 15.21 -0.60 -12.84
C LEU A 90 15.57 -0.43 -14.32
N PHE A 91 15.93 -1.53 -14.98
CA PHE A 91 16.40 -1.54 -16.37
C PHE A 91 15.50 -2.41 -17.25
N PHE A 92 15.00 -1.80 -18.32
CA PHE A 92 14.17 -2.46 -19.29
C PHE A 92 15.03 -3.27 -20.29
N PRO A 93 14.46 -4.27 -20.99
CA PRO A 93 15.21 -5.13 -21.93
C PRO A 93 16.02 -4.39 -23.00
N ASP A 94 15.59 -3.18 -23.38
CA ASP A 94 16.30 -2.32 -24.33
C ASP A 94 17.54 -1.62 -23.74
N GLY A 95 17.93 -1.95 -22.50
CA GLY A 95 19.01 -1.31 -21.74
C GLY A 95 18.67 0.11 -21.23
N LYS A 96 17.42 0.55 -21.41
CA LYS A 96 16.97 1.88 -20.98
C LYS A 96 16.48 1.84 -19.53
N PRO A 97 16.82 2.84 -18.70
CA PRO A 97 16.34 2.91 -17.33
C PRO A 97 14.86 3.31 -17.27
N LEU A 98 14.21 3.01 -16.16
CA LEU A 98 12.86 3.47 -15.83
C LEU A 98 12.72 5.00 -15.98
N ASN A 99 11.49 5.46 -16.22
CA ASN A 99 11.18 6.90 -16.26
C ASN A 99 9.98 7.29 -15.40
N LEU A 100 9.29 6.33 -14.81
CA LEU A 100 8.21 6.53 -13.84
C LEU A 100 8.31 5.44 -12.78
N ILE A 101 8.01 5.83 -11.54
CA ILE A 101 7.93 4.93 -10.39
C ILE A 101 6.48 4.86 -9.93
N LEU A 102 5.98 3.64 -9.74
CA LEU A 102 4.72 3.36 -9.05
C LEU A 102 5.07 2.56 -7.80
N ASP A 103 4.93 3.19 -6.64
CA ASP A 103 5.46 2.68 -5.37
C ASP A 103 4.37 2.50 -4.32
N ASP A 104 4.61 1.53 -3.45
CA ASP A 104 3.77 1.16 -2.32
C ASP A 104 4.69 0.87 -1.12
N GLY A 105 4.83 1.89 -0.26
CA GLY A 105 5.63 1.82 0.96
C GLY A 105 6.92 2.63 0.88
N GLY A 106 7.37 2.98 -0.33
CA GLY A 106 8.52 3.83 -0.59
C GLY A 106 9.85 3.09 -0.76
N ASP A 107 9.86 1.75 -0.81
CA ASP A 107 11.07 0.95 -0.87
C ASP A 107 11.82 1.12 -2.20
N LEU A 108 11.09 1.11 -3.33
CA LEU A 108 11.69 1.35 -4.64
C LEU A 108 12.21 2.78 -4.75
N THR A 109 11.45 3.75 -4.25
CA THR A 109 11.89 5.14 -4.21
C THR A 109 13.17 5.31 -3.40
N ASN A 110 13.24 4.74 -2.19
CA ASN A 110 14.44 4.80 -1.34
C ASN A 110 15.63 4.13 -2.01
N LEU A 111 15.43 2.95 -2.59
CA LEU A 111 16.50 2.21 -3.27
C LEU A 111 17.09 3.01 -4.43
N VAL A 112 16.26 3.64 -5.26
CA VAL A 112 16.76 4.49 -6.35
C VAL A 112 17.44 5.75 -5.80
N HIS A 113 16.90 6.35 -4.75
CA HIS A 113 17.48 7.56 -4.15
C HIS A 113 18.85 7.32 -3.50
N ASP A 114 19.03 6.18 -2.85
CA ASP A 114 20.23 5.88 -2.06
C ASP A 114 21.31 5.17 -2.89
N LYS A 115 20.93 4.19 -3.72
CA LYS A 115 21.88 3.36 -4.48
C LYS A 115 22.09 3.79 -5.92
N TYR A 116 21.07 4.36 -6.59
CA TYR A 116 21.11 4.69 -8.02
C TYR A 116 20.69 6.13 -8.30
N PRO A 117 21.30 7.13 -7.64
CA PRO A 117 20.91 8.54 -7.77
C PRO A 117 21.06 9.08 -9.20
N GLU A 118 21.87 8.45 -10.05
CA GLU A 118 22.03 8.77 -11.47
C GLU A 118 20.77 8.52 -12.30
N LEU A 119 19.88 7.62 -11.86
CA LEU A 119 18.64 7.32 -12.58
C LEU A 119 17.56 8.38 -12.35
N LEU A 120 17.68 9.18 -11.27
CA LEU A 120 16.68 10.17 -10.87
C LEU A 120 16.49 11.28 -11.91
N GLU A 121 17.53 11.67 -12.65
CA GLU A 121 17.42 12.69 -13.71
C GLU A 121 16.47 12.24 -14.85
N GLY A 122 16.37 10.94 -15.09
CA GLY A 122 15.48 10.35 -16.08
C GLY A 122 14.05 10.10 -15.60
N ILE A 123 13.81 10.13 -14.28
CA ILE A 123 12.52 9.84 -13.67
C ILE A 123 11.65 11.10 -13.67
N LYS A 124 10.53 11.01 -14.40
CA LYS A 124 9.57 12.10 -14.57
C LYS A 124 8.66 12.30 -13.35
N GLY A 125 8.53 11.27 -12.52
CA GLY A 125 7.74 11.35 -11.30
C GLY A 125 7.51 10.01 -10.63
N ILE A 126 7.01 10.11 -9.40
CA ILE A 126 6.73 9.01 -8.48
C ILE A 126 5.24 9.07 -8.11
N SER A 127 4.54 7.95 -8.12
CA SER A 127 3.21 7.84 -7.49
C SER A 127 3.28 6.90 -6.31
N GLU A 128 2.94 7.39 -5.13
CA GLU A 128 3.00 6.59 -3.89
C GLU A 128 1.60 6.37 -3.30
N GLU A 129 1.33 5.12 -2.96
CA GLU A 129 0.01 4.64 -2.58
C GLU A 129 -0.28 4.62 -1.07
N THR A 130 0.73 4.52 -0.20
CA THR A 130 0.49 4.26 1.24
C THR A 130 0.94 5.36 2.18
N THR A 131 0.33 5.38 3.37
CA THR A 131 0.62 6.39 4.40
C THR A 131 2.09 6.39 4.81
N THR A 132 2.71 5.21 4.87
CA THR A 132 4.12 5.07 5.23
C THR A 132 5.03 5.67 4.16
N GLY A 133 4.82 5.32 2.88
CA GLY A 133 5.60 5.89 1.78
C GLY A 133 5.39 7.39 1.63
N ILE A 134 4.15 7.89 1.81
CA ILE A 134 3.86 9.33 1.80
C ILE A 134 4.59 10.06 2.94
N HIS A 135 4.59 9.50 4.15
CA HIS A 135 5.34 10.10 5.26
C HIS A 135 6.84 10.19 4.94
N ASN A 136 7.38 9.16 4.31
CA ASN A 136 8.77 9.15 3.85
C ASN A 136 9.04 10.22 2.78
N LEU A 137 8.17 10.34 1.77
CA LEU A 137 8.27 11.39 0.75
C LEU A 137 8.21 12.79 1.36
N TYR A 138 7.31 13.05 2.32
CA TYR A 138 7.28 14.33 3.02
C TYR A 138 8.54 14.58 3.85
N ARG A 139 9.12 13.54 4.46
CA ARG A 139 10.39 13.65 5.18
C ARG A 139 11.53 14.05 4.23
N MET A 140 11.62 13.40 3.07
CA MET A 140 12.61 13.74 2.04
C MET A 140 12.37 15.15 1.47
N PHE A 141 11.12 15.53 1.26
CA PHE A 141 10.75 16.87 0.79
C PHE A 141 11.17 17.96 1.79
N ARG A 142 10.89 17.77 3.09
CA ARG A 142 11.32 18.72 4.15
C ARG A 142 12.84 18.84 4.27
N LYS A 143 13.58 17.80 3.91
CA LYS A 143 15.05 17.78 3.88
C LYS A 143 15.64 18.26 2.54
N ASN A 144 14.82 18.60 1.55
CA ASN A 144 15.24 18.88 0.17
C ASN A 144 16.01 17.73 -0.51
N GLU A 145 15.75 16.49 -0.12
CA GLU A 145 16.37 15.27 -0.70
C GLU A 145 15.51 14.67 -1.82
N LEU A 146 14.24 15.08 -1.93
CA LEU A 146 13.33 14.63 -2.98
C LEU A 146 13.65 15.33 -4.31
N LYS A 147 14.19 14.58 -5.26
CA LYS A 147 14.69 15.06 -6.55
C LYS A 147 13.69 14.92 -7.71
N CYS A 148 12.60 14.18 -7.50
CA CYS A 148 11.56 13.94 -8.49
C CYS A 148 10.20 14.40 -7.96
N PRO A 149 9.28 14.88 -8.82
CA PRO A 149 7.93 15.19 -8.38
C PRO A 149 7.19 13.92 -7.95
N ALA A 150 6.52 13.98 -6.81
CA ALA A 150 5.77 12.85 -6.27
C ALA A 150 4.27 13.20 -6.15
N ILE A 151 3.43 12.26 -6.57
CA ILE A 151 1.98 12.33 -6.43
C ILE A 151 1.57 11.48 -5.25
N ASN A 152 0.91 12.12 -4.29
CA ASN A 152 0.29 11.45 -3.17
C ASN A 152 -1.06 10.84 -3.62
N VAL A 153 -1.05 9.54 -3.93
CA VAL A 153 -2.28 8.81 -4.31
C VAL A 153 -3.08 8.46 -3.07
N ASN A 154 -2.40 8.16 -1.97
CA ASN A 154 -3.00 7.77 -0.70
C ASN A 154 -4.09 8.75 -0.27
N ASP A 155 -3.77 10.04 -0.10
CA ASP A 155 -4.70 11.05 0.45
C ASP A 155 -5.86 11.43 -0.49
N SER A 156 -5.98 10.77 -1.64
CA SER A 156 -7.20 10.84 -2.45
C SER A 156 -8.40 10.31 -1.66
N VAL A 157 -9.53 11.02 -1.71
CA VAL A 157 -10.74 10.63 -0.97
C VAL A 157 -11.24 9.23 -1.32
N THR A 158 -11.09 8.86 -2.59
CA THR A 158 -11.47 7.54 -3.12
C THR A 158 -10.47 6.43 -2.80
N LYS A 159 -9.31 6.75 -2.21
CA LYS A 159 -8.29 5.78 -1.79
C LYS A 159 -8.28 5.67 -0.26
N GLN A 160 -7.51 6.50 0.43
CA GLN A 160 -7.23 6.34 1.87
C GLN A 160 -8.42 6.66 2.76
N SER A 161 -9.02 7.84 2.61
CA SER A 161 -9.87 8.38 3.68
C SER A 161 -11.26 7.75 3.78
N LYS A 162 -11.67 6.93 2.80
CA LYS A 162 -12.99 6.29 2.81
C LYS A 162 -13.10 4.88 2.24
N PHE A 163 -12.17 4.36 1.43
CA PHE A 163 -12.39 3.08 0.76
C PHE A 163 -11.34 2.03 1.09
N ASP A 164 -10.11 2.22 0.62
CA ASP A 164 -9.08 1.18 0.66
C ASP A 164 -8.73 0.82 2.11
N ASN A 165 -8.19 1.80 2.85
CA ASN A 165 -7.71 1.56 4.20
C ASN A 165 -8.86 1.21 5.16
N LEU A 166 -10.06 1.76 4.96
CA LEU A 166 -11.21 1.53 5.83
C LEU A 166 -11.97 0.24 5.47
N TYR A 167 -12.56 0.19 4.28
CA TYR A 167 -13.39 -0.93 3.86
C TYR A 167 -12.54 -2.12 3.39
N GLY A 168 -11.38 -1.89 2.77
CA GLY A 168 -10.46 -2.97 2.41
C GLY A 168 -10.02 -3.76 3.63
N CYS A 169 -9.50 -3.09 4.67
CA CYS A 169 -9.12 -3.76 5.92
C CYS A 169 -10.33 -4.37 6.66
N ARG A 170 -11.52 -3.79 6.50
CA ARG A 170 -12.74 -4.37 7.07
C ARG A 170 -13.07 -5.74 6.47
N GLU A 171 -12.87 -5.92 5.17
CA GLU A 171 -13.13 -7.20 4.51
C GLU A 171 -11.95 -8.19 4.66
N SER A 172 -10.71 -7.72 4.59
CA SER A 172 -9.52 -8.60 4.48
C SER A 172 -8.92 -9.04 5.82
N LEU A 173 -9.07 -8.27 6.91
CA LEU A 173 -8.43 -8.60 8.19
C LEU A 173 -8.90 -9.97 8.73
N VAL A 174 -10.21 -10.13 8.89
CA VAL A 174 -10.78 -11.35 9.45
C VAL A 174 -10.60 -12.53 8.49
N ASP A 175 -10.63 -12.28 7.18
CA ASP A 175 -10.31 -13.29 6.17
C ASP A 175 -8.89 -13.86 6.38
N GLY A 176 -7.90 -12.98 6.56
CA GLY A 176 -6.52 -13.39 6.88
C GLY A 176 -6.41 -14.20 8.16
N ILE A 177 -7.02 -13.73 9.25
CA ILE A 177 -7.01 -14.44 10.56
C ILE A 177 -7.66 -15.83 10.43
N LYS A 178 -8.81 -15.91 9.76
CA LYS A 178 -9.54 -17.18 9.59
C LYS A 178 -8.76 -18.17 8.75
N ARG A 179 -8.22 -17.75 7.61
CA ARG A 179 -7.40 -18.64 6.76
C ARG A 179 -6.16 -19.18 7.47
N ALA A 180 -5.60 -18.39 8.38
CA ALA A 180 -4.40 -18.78 9.11
C ALA A 180 -4.67 -19.69 10.32
N THR A 181 -5.82 -19.54 10.98
CA THR A 181 -6.04 -20.12 12.33
C THR A 181 -7.37 -20.83 12.52
N ASP A 182 -8.32 -20.70 11.59
CA ASP A 182 -9.70 -21.18 11.69
C ASP A 182 -10.41 -20.81 13.01
N VAL A 183 -9.92 -19.75 13.67
CA VAL A 183 -10.34 -19.43 15.02
C VAL A 183 -11.78 -18.88 15.06
N MET A 184 -12.52 -19.29 16.08
CA MET A 184 -13.81 -18.68 16.42
C MET A 184 -13.58 -17.31 17.04
N LEU A 185 -14.09 -16.25 16.40
CA LEU A 185 -13.91 -14.87 16.85
C LEU A 185 -14.98 -14.43 17.86
N ALA A 186 -16.18 -15.01 17.79
CA ALA A 186 -17.27 -14.65 18.69
C ALA A 186 -16.89 -14.94 20.16
N GLY A 187 -17.10 -13.95 21.03
CA GLY A 187 -16.77 -14.04 22.45
C GLY A 187 -15.28 -13.90 22.79
N LYS A 188 -14.38 -13.85 21.79
CA LYS A 188 -12.96 -13.54 22.02
C LYS A 188 -12.74 -12.05 22.24
N VAL A 189 -11.64 -11.74 22.91
CA VAL A 189 -11.15 -10.36 23.07
C VAL A 189 -10.09 -10.12 22.01
N ALA A 190 -10.30 -9.12 21.15
CA ALA A 190 -9.34 -8.70 20.14
C ALA A 190 -8.81 -7.31 20.50
N PHE A 191 -7.50 -7.14 20.55
CA PHE A 191 -6.86 -5.85 20.83
C PHE A 191 -6.34 -5.24 19.53
N VAL A 192 -6.75 -4.01 19.24
CA VAL A 192 -6.36 -3.25 18.05
C VAL A 192 -5.54 -2.04 18.49
N ALA A 193 -4.28 -1.97 18.06
CA ALA A 193 -3.41 -0.83 18.31
C ALA A 193 -3.56 0.19 17.17
N GLY A 194 -4.16 1.33 17.47
CA GLY A 194 -4.47 2.41 16.51
C GLY A 194 -5.91 2.39 16.02
N PHE A 195 -6.48 3.58 15.88
CA PHE A 195 -7.84 3.89 15.42
C PHE A 195 -7.86 4.97 14.33
N GLY A 196 -6.81 4.98 13.49
CA GLY A 196 -6.86 5.61 12.16
C GLY A 196 -7.82 4.88 11.21
N ASP A 197 -7.76 5.17 9.91
CA ASP A 197 -8.68 4.58 8.93
C ASP A 197 -8.59 3.04 8.87
N VAL A 198 -7.38 2.49 8.91
CA VAL A 198 -7.13 1.03 9.03
C VAL A 198 -7.72 0.48 10.32
N GLY A 199 -7.40 1.10 11.45
CA GLY A 199 -7.88 0.67 12.77
C GLY A 199 -9.40 0.65 12.88
N LYS A 200 -10.07 1.66 12.32
CA LYS A 200 -11.54 1.73 12.22
C LYS A 200 -12.10 0.53 11.44
N GLY A 201 -11.51 0.20 10.29
CA GLY A 201 -11.92 -0.95 9.47
C GLY A 201 -11.74 -2.27 10.21
N CYS A 202 -10.58 -2.45 10.83
CA CYS A 202 -10.25 -3.61 11.66
C CYS A 202 -11.24 -3.80 12.81
N CYS A 203 -11.55 -2.73 13.55
CA CYS A 203 -12.51 -2.76 14.65
C CYS A 203 -13.92 -3.14 14.18
N GLN A 204 -14.39 -2.57 13.06
CA GLN A 204 -15.69 -2.89 12.49
C GLN A 204 -15.78 -4.36 12.04
N SER A 205 -14.70 -4.90 11.45
CA SER A 205 -14.62 -6.29 11.01
C SER A 205 -14.74 -7.24 12.20
N LEU A 206 -13.85 -7.11 13.18
CA LEU A 206 -13.80 -7.97 14.36
C LEU A 206 -15.11 -7.95 15.14
N ARG A 207 -15.74 -6.77 15.25
CA ARG A 207 -17.04 -6.62 15.94
C ARG A 207 -18.18 -7.31 15.18
N SER A 208 -18.21 -7.23 13.85
CA SER A 208 -19.23 -7.89 13.03
C SER A 208 -19.22 -9.41 13.21
N TYR A 209 -18.05 -9.98 13.53
CA TYR A 209 -17.89 -11.40 13.86
C TYR A 209 -18.10 -11.74 15.35
N GLY A 210 -18.59 -10.79 16.16
CA GLY A 210 -18.94 -11.00 17.57
C GLY A 210 -17.76 -10.98 18.54
N ALA A 211 -16.59 -10.49 18.12
CA ALA A 211 -15.46 -10.30 19.02
C ALA A 211 -15.65 -9.04 19.88
N ARG A 212 -15.18 -9.09 21.13
CA ARG A 212 -15.03 -7.91 21.99
C ARG A 212 -13.74 -7.19 21.63
N VAL A 213 -13.85 -6.04 20.97
CA VAL A 213 -12.70 -5.26 20.51
C VAL A 213 -12.22 -4.32 21.61
N LEU A 214 -10.93 -4.28 21.88
CA LEU A 214 -10.24 -3.29 22.72
C LEU A 214 -9.36 -2.44 21.82
N VAL A 215 -9.26 -1.15 22.08
CA VAL A 215 -8.47 -0.23 21.24
C VAL A 215 -7.49 0.54 22.12
N ALA A 216 -6.26 0.66 21.63
CA ALA A 216 -5.27 1.60 22.15
C ALA A 216 -5.03 2.71 21.13
N GLU A 217 -5.01 3.94 21.60
CA GLU A 217 -4.74 5.12 20.77
C GLU A 217 -3.89 6.13 21.53
N ILE A 218 -3.02 6.80 20.78
CA ILE A 218 -2.22 7.93 21.26
C ILE A 218 -2.89 9.26 20.93
N ASP A 219 -3.67 9.32 19.85
CA ASP A 219 -4.35 10.54 19.43
C ASP A 219 -5.66 10.67 20.22
N PRO A 220 -5.84 11.75 21.02
CA PRO A 220 -7.03 11.92 21.85
C PRO A 220 -8.32 12.06 21.03
N ILE A 221 -8.25 12.54 19.78
CA ILE A 221 -9.40 12.70 18.90
C ILE A 221 -9.86 11.32 18.40
N ASN A 222 -8.92 10.49 17.95
CA ASN A 222 -9.23 9.12 17.52
C ASN A 222 -9.68 8.27 18.70
N ALA A 223 -9.06 8.43 19.86
CA ALA A 223 -9.49 7.82 21.12
C ALA A 223 -10.95 8.17 21.46
N LEU A 224 -11.32 9.45 21.33
CA LEU A 224 -12.69 9.90 21.59
C LEU A 224 -13.69 9.26 20.62
N GLN A 225 -13.32 9.09 19.34
CA GLN A 225 -14.17 8.43 18.34
C GLN A 225 -14.48 6.97 18.71
N VAL A 226 -13.55 6.26 19.36
CA VAL A 226 -13.80 4.90 19.89
C VAL A 226 -14.90 4.91 20.94
N CYS A 227 -14.92 5.92 21.82
CA CYS A 227 -15.88 6.05 22.90
C CYS A 227 -17.29 6.48 22.42
N CYS A 228 -17.40 6.99 21.19
CA CYS A 228 -18.68 7.44 20.65
C CYS A 228 -19.61 6.24 20.32
N PRO A 229 -20.88 6.27 20.79
CA PRO A 229 -21.80 5.14 20.67
C PRO A 229 -22.18 4.75 19.23
N SER A 230 -21.99 5.64 18.26
CA SER A 230 -22.29 5.39 16.85
C SER A 230 -21.25 4.52 16.13
N GLN A 231 -20.04 4.32 16.69
CA GLN A 231 -18.97 3.58 16.02
C GLN A 231 -18.49 2.34 16.79
N VAL A 232 -18.33 2.41 18.12
CA VAL A 232 -17.79 1.27 18.90
C VAL A 232 -18.39 1.18 20.31
N ALA A 233 -19.70 0.94 20.43
CA ALA A 233 -20.34 0.62 21.71
C ALA A 233 -19.90 -0.78 22.23
N CYS A 234 -18.68 -0.85 22.79
CA CYS A 234 -18.12 -1.84 23.74
C CYS A 234 -16.58 -1.94 23.69
N ALA A 235 -15.86 -0.97 23.11
CA ALA A 235 -14.41 -0.93 23.30
C ALA A 235 -14.07 -0.36 24.67
N LYS A 236 -13.49 -1.20 25.55
CA LYS A 236 -12.76 -0.67 26.72
C LYS A 236 -11.48 -0.05 26.18
N PHE A 237 -11.33 1.23 26.48
CA PHE A 237 -10.20 2.04 26.07
C PHE A 237 -9.00 1.77 26.97
N VAL A 238 -7.83 1.54 26.38
CA VAL A 238 -6.55 1.54 27.11
C VAL A 238 -5.78 2.76 26.61
N LEU A 239 -5.77 3.83 27.40
CA LEU A 239 -4.96 5.01 27.13
C LEU A 239 -3.49 4.63 27.31
N ILE A 240 -2.74 4.48 26.23
CA ILE A 240 -1.28 4.41 26.30
C ILE A 240 -0.80 5.87 26.20
N ALA A 241 -0.84 6.58 27.32
CA ALA A 241 -0.18 7.89 27.40
C ALA A 241 1.32 7.68 27.14
N PRO A 242 1.99 8.55 26.35
CA PRO A 242 3.37 8.85 26.66
C PRO A 242 3.34 9.58 28.00
N PHE A 243 3.63 8.88 29.09
CA PHE A 243 4.02 9.51 30.35
C PHE A 243 5.36 10.21 30.11
N ALA A 244 5.32 11.36 29.44
CA ALA A 244 6.46 12.23 29.21
C ALA A 244 5.94 13.65 28.95
N SER A 245 5.32 14.30 29.95
CA SER A 245 5.49 15.74 30.27
C SER A 245 4.36 16.39 31.08
N TYR A 246 3.15 15.83 31.18
CA TYR A 246 2.03 16.50 31.88
C TYR A 246 1.87 16.08 33.36
N ALA A 247 2.97 16.09 34.11
CA ALA A 247 2.96 16.10 35.57
C ALA A 247 3.64 17.38 36.06
N ARG A 248 2.98 18.53 35.88
CA ARG A 248 3.19 19.80 36.61
C ARG A 248 2.03 20.75 36.32
N CYS A 249 1.43 21.27 37.40
CA CYS A 249 0.21 22.11 37.50
C CYS A 249 -1.07 21.30 37.27
N VAL A 250 -1.94 21.06 38.25
CA VAL A 250 -2.29 21.78 39.49
C VAL A 250 -2.50 20.77 40.62
#